data_AF-A0AAW1HZP0-F1
#
_entry.id   AF-A0AAW1HZP0-F1
#
_cell.length_a   1.000
_cell.length_b   1.000
_cell.length_c   1.000
_cell.angle_alpha   90.00
_cell.angle_beta   90.00
_cell.angle_gamma   90.00
#
_symmetry.space_group_name_H-M   'P 1'
#
loop_
_entity.id
_entity.type
_entity.pdbx_description
1 polymer ?
#
loop_
_entity_poly.entity_id
_entity_poly.type
_entity_poly.pdbx_seq_one_letter_code
_entity_poly.pdbx_strand_id
1 'polypeptide(L)'
;NKFDGKNFAFWKMQITDYLYSKDLHLPLDDKKTDSIEKAEWEHLDRQALGVVRLTLARNVAFNVISANSTVEFMNALENMYEKPSATNKLDDAGYKVAFERGT
;
A
#
# COMPACT_ATOMS: atom_id res chain seq x y z
N ASN A 1 -2.66 -15.87 0.65
CA ASN A 1 -1.27 -15.77 1.13
C ASN A 1 -1.05 -14.40 1.76
N LYS A 2 -0.22 -14.34 2.80
CA LYS A 2 0.15 -13.08 3.46
C LYS A 2 1.35 -12.44 2.75
N PHE A 3 1.47 -11.11 2.76
CA PHE A 3 2.61 -10.39 2.22
C PHE A 3 3.87 -10.64 3.05
N ASP A 4 4.91 -11.15 2.40
CA ASP A 4 6.17 -11.59 3.01
C ASP A 4 7.36 -10.66 2.69
N GLY A 5 7.11 -9.55 2.00
CA GLY A 5 8.14 -8.61 1.56
C GLY A 5 8.43 -8.62 0.05
N LYS A 6 7.84 -9.55 -0.71
CA LYS A 6 8.04 -9.64 -2.18
C LYS A 6 6.86 -9.05 -2.95
N ASN A 7 7.16 -8.45 -4.11
CA ASN A 7 6.17 -7.84 -5.00
C ASN A 7 5.28 -6.79 -4.31
N PHE A 8 5.92 -5.88 -3.57
CA PHE A 8 5.22 -4.86 -2.78
C PHE A 8 4.20 -4.06 -3.59
N ALA A 9 4.55 -3.62 -4.81
CA ALA A 9 3.62 -2.88 -5.68
C ALA A 9 2.32 -3.65 -5.96
N PHE A 10 2.40 -4.96 -6.21
CA PHE A 10 1.22 -5.79 -6.44
C PHE A 10 0.40 -5.97 -5.16
N TRP A 11 1.05 -6.22 -4.03
CA TRP A 11 0.35 -6.31 -2.74
C TRP A 11 -0.35 -4.98 -2.39
N LYS A 12 0.34 -3.85 -2.55
CA LYS A 12 -0.16 -2.49 -2.34
C LYS A 12 -1.40 -2.24 -3.19
N MET A 13 -1.34 -2.55 -4.48
CA MET A 13 -2.49 -2.47 -5.38
C MET A 13 -3.69 -3.29 -4.86
N GLN A 14 -3.48 -4.57 -4.51
CA GLN A 14 -4.57 -5.43 -4.04
C GLN A 14 -5.20 -4.95 -2.73
N ILE A 15 -4.39 -4.51 -1.76
CA ILE A 15 -4.92 -4.08 -0.47
C ILE A 15 -5.64 -2.73 -0.58
N THR A 16 -5.14 -1.82 -1.42
CA THR A 16 -5.80 -0.56 -1.73
C THR A 16 -7.18 -0.81 -2.36
N ASP A 17 -7.25 -1.61 -3.43
CA ASP A 17 -8.54 -1.94 -4.08
C ASP A 17 -9.52 -2.61 -3.11
N TYR A 18 -9.01 -3.49 -2.23
CA TYR A 18 -9.83 -4.11 -1.21
C TYR A 18 -10.41 -3.09 -0.22
N LEU A 19 -9.62 -2.12 0.26
CA LEU A 19 -10.11 -1.06 1.15
C LEU A 19 -11.15 -0.17 0.47
N TYR A 20 -10.96 0.16 -0.82
CA TYR A 20 -11.98 0.87 -1.61
C TYR A 20 -13.29 0.06 -1.70
N SER A 21 -13.22 -1.25 -1.96
CA SER A 21 -14.41 -2.12 -2.03
C SER A 21 -15.17 -2.26 -0.70
N LYS A 22 -14.56 -1.81 0.40
CA LYS A 22 -15.12 -1.88 1.77
C LYS A 22 -15.46 -0.52 2.35
N ASP A 23 -15.35 0.55 1.58
CA ASP A 23 -15.51 1.93 2.06
C ASP A 23 -14.54 2.28 3.22
N LEU A 24 -13.37 1.61 3.26
CA LEU A 24 -12.31 1.80 4.26
C LEU A 24 -11.08 2.51 3.68
N HIS A 25 -11.24 3.20 2.54
CA HIS A 25 -10.12 3.84 1.84
C HIS A 25 -9.77 5.21 2.42
N LEU A 26 -10.70 5.90 3.07
CA LEU A 26 -10.48 7.26 3.59
C LEU A 26 -9.25 7.38 4.51
N PRO A 27 -8.96 6.42 5.42
CA PRO A 27 -7.76 6.48 6.25
C PRO A 27 -6.45 6.21 5.51
N LEU A 28 -6.47 5.95 4.19
CA LEU A 28 -5.25 5.97 3.37
C LEU A 28 -4.83 7.40 3.03
N ASP A 29 -5.76 8.36 3.11
CA ASP A 29 -5.46 9.76 2.89
C ASP A 29 -4.87 10.40 4.16
N ASP A 30 -3.78 11.15 4.00
CA ASP A 30 -3.14 11.91 5.09
C ASP A 30 -4.04 12.98 5.73
N LYS A 31 -5.20 13.26 5.13
CA LYS A 31 -6.09 14.35 5.53
C LYS A 31 -7.47 13.83 5.87
N LYS A 32 -7.79 13.86 7.15
CA LYS A 32 -9.17 13.84 7.61
C LYS A 32 -9.91 15.04 7.00
N THR A 33 -11.08 14.80 6.42
CA THR A 33 -11.98 15.88 5.97
C THR A 33 -12.76 16.45 7.16
N ASP A 34 -13.01 17.76 7.16
CA ASP A 34 -13.77 18.45 8.23
C ASP A 34 -15.21 17.93 8.38
N SER A 35 -15.72 17.24 7.36
CA SER A 35 -17.07 16.67 7.34
C SER A 35 -17.22 15.39 8.17
N ILE A 36 -16.13 14.71 8.55
CA ILE A 36 -16.18 13.44 9.29
C ILE A 36 -15.98 13.71 10.77
N GLU A 37 -16.76 13.08 11.64
CA GLU A 37 -16.56 13.21 13.08
C GLU A 37 -15.24 12.54 13.53
N LYS A 38 -14.63 13.04 14.61
CA LYS A 38 -13.35 12.47 15.08
C LYS A 38 -13.48 10.98 15.45
N ALA A 39 -14.55 10.61 16.15
CA ALA A 39 -14.77 9.23 16.57
C ALA A 39 -15.04 8.29 15.37
N GLU A 40 -15.77 8.77 14.37
CA GLU A 40 -16.01 8.04 13.12
C GLU A 40 -14.71 7.82 12.35
N TRP A 41 -13.87 8.85 12.23
CA TRP A 41 -12.54 8.73 11.62
C TRP A 41 -11.65 7.72 12.34
N GLU A 42 -11.55 7.80 13.68
CA GLU A 42 -10.77 6.85 14.49
C GLU A 42 -11.28 5.41 14.34
N HIS A 43 -12.60 5.22 14.18
CA HIS A 43 -13.19 3.91 13.92
C HIS A 43 -12.77 3.36 12.55
N LEU A 44 -12.92 4.16 11.49
CA LEU A 44 -12.52 3.80 10.12
C LEU A 44 -11.02 3.47 10.05
N ASP A 45 -10.19 4.33 10.63
CA ASP A 45 -8.74 4.14 10.67
C ASP A 45 -8.36 2.84 11.40
N ARG A 46 -9.01 2.56 12.53
CA ARG A 46 -8.75 1.31 13.26
C ARG A 46 -9.13 0.07 12.47
N GLN A 47 -10.20 0.13 11.68
CA GLN A 47 -10.66 -0.95 10.80
C GLN A 47 -9.70 -1.16 9.63
N ALA A 48 -9.35 -0.10 8.90
CA ALA A 48 -8.42 -0.14 7.78
C ALA A 48 -7.05 -0.67 8.22
N LEU A 49 -6.51 -0.15 9.32
CA LEU A 49 -5.26 -0.64 9.92
C LEU A 49 -5.31 -2.13 10.27
N GLY A 50 -6.45 -2.60 10.81
CA GLY A 50 -6.67 -4.01 11.10
C GLY A 50 -6.62 -4.87 9.85
N VAL A 51 -7.30 -4.45 8.79
CA VAL A 51 -7.31 -5.13 7.48
C VAL A 51 -5.89 -5.24 6.92
N VAL A 52 -5.15 -4.13 6.83
CA VAL A 52 -3.77 -4.13 6.31
C VAL A 52 -2.89 -5.10 7.10
N ARG A 53 -2.89 -4.99 8.44
CA ARG A 53 -2.12 -5.88 9.34
C ARG A 53 -2.44 -7.36 9.13
N LEU A 54 -3.70 -7.72 8.90
CA LEU A 54 -4.11 -9.11 8.69
C LEU A 54 -3.55 -9.70 7.39
N THR A 55 -3.29 -8.87 6.38
CA THR A 55 -2.68 -9.31 5.12
C THR A 55 -1.18 -9.54 5.21
N LEU A 56 -0.52 -9.13 6.30
CA LEU A 56 0.93 -9.25 6.46
C LEU A 56 1.37 -10.58 7.05
N ALA A 57 2.54 -11.04 6.63
CA ALA A 57 3.27 -12.11 7.31
C ALA A 57 3.77 -11.60 8.66
N ARG A 58 3.97 -12.52 9.61
CA ARG A 58 4.34 -12.20 10.99
C ARG A 58 5.60 -11.32 11.07
N ASN A 59 6.64 -11.68 10.32
CA ASN A 59 7.91 -10.95 10.27
C ASN A 59 7.74 -9.52 9.73
N VAL A 60 6.89 -9.32 8.72
CA VAL A 60 6.62 -7.98 8.16
C VAL A 60 5.84 -7.14 9.15
N ALA A 61 4.79 -7.70 9.76
CA ALA A 61 3.95 -6.99 10.73
C ALA A 61 4.74 -6.50 11.96
N PHE A 62 5.72 -7.28 12.44
CA PHE A 62 6.55 -6.88 13.58
C PHE A 62 7.45 -5.67 13.28
N ASN A 63 7.88 -5.47 12.03
CA ASN A 63 8.74 -4.35 11.66
C ASN A 63 8.03 -2.99 11.73
N VAL A 64 6.70 -2.98 11.63
CA VAL A 64 5.86 -1.77 11.57
C VAL A 64 4.87 -1.68 12.74
N ILE A 65 5.09 -2.47 13.81
CA ILE A 65 4.16 -2.59 14.94
C ILE A 65 3.93 -1.28 15.70
N SER A 66 4.90 -0.36 15.65
CA SER A 66 4.82 0.95 16.31
C SER A 66 3.91 1.95 15.61
N ALA A 67 3.62 1.77 14.31
CA ALA A 67 2.71 2.63 13.57
C ALA A 67 1.27 2.41 14.05
N ASN A 68 0.59 3.48 14.41
CA ASN A 68 -0.69 3.46 15.12
C ASN A 68 -1.87 3.97 14.27
N SER A 69 -1.61 4.49 13.07
CA SER A 69 -2.61 4.84 12.05
C SER A 69 -2.36 4.08 10.74
N THR A 70 -3.37 4.00 9.89
CA THR A 70 -3.26 3.34 8.57
C THR A 70 -2.25 4.04 7.69
N VAL A 71 -2.27 5.38 7.64
CA VAL A 71 -1.29 6.21 6.93
C VAL A 71 0.14 5.89 7.37
N GLU A 72 0.44 5.99 8.67
CA GLU A 72 1.79 5.74 9.17
C GLU A 72 2.24 4.31 8.84
N PHE A 73 1.31 3.37 8.93
CA PHE A 73 1.57 1.96 8.66
C PHE A 73 1.90 1.72 7.19
N MET A 74 1.14 2.32 6.26
CA MET A 74 1.42 2.26 4.82
C MET A 74 2.74 2.95 4.49
N ASN A 75 2.97 4.17 4.99
CA ASN A 75 4.23 4.91 4.79
C ASN A 75 5.45 4.13 5.30
N ALA A 76 5.34 3.45 6.44
CA ALA A 76 6.41 2.62 6.96
C ALA A 76 6.71 1.42 6.03
N LEU A 77 5.69 0.77 5.50
CA LEU A 77 5.85 -0.33 4.54
C LEU A 77 6.44 0.15 3.21
N GLU A 78 5.99 1.30 2.70
CA GLU A 78 6.55 1.94 1.49
C GLU A 78 8.04 2.23 1.69
N ASN A 79 8.43 2.90 2.77
CA ASN A 79 9.84 3.19 3.06
C ASN A 79 10.72 1.93 3.13
N MET A 80 10.17 0.80 3.57
CA MET A 80 10.92 -0.46 3.70
C MET A 80 11.01 -1.25 2.38
N TYR A 81 9.94 -1.27 1.60
CA TYR A 81 9.77 -2.21 0.50
C TYR A 81 9.65 -1.54 -0.88
N GLU A 82 9.30 -0.25 -0.92
CA GLU A 82 9.33 0.60 -2.11
C GLU A 82 10.74 1.19 -2.28
N LYS A 83 11.70 0.31 -2.61
CA LYS A 83 13.03 0.76 -3.06
C LYS A 83 12.91 1.27 -4.51
N PRO A 84 13.66 2.32 -4.90
CA PRO A 84 13.96 2.53 -6.31
C PRO A 84 14.72 1.29 -6.80
N SER A 85 14.07 0.46 -7.61
CA SER A 85 14.78 -0.58 -8.34
C SER A 85 15.73 0.11 -9.31
N ALA A 86 17.03 -0.11 -9.16
CA ALA A 86 18.01 0.17 -10.23
C ALA A 86 17.66 -0.59 -11.54
N THR A 87 16.69 -1.51 -11.47
CA THR A 87 16.17 -2.35 -12.54
C THR A 87 15.05 -1.74 -13.38
N ASN A 88 14.45 -0.59 -13.02
CA ASN A 88 13.52 0.12 -13.94
C ASN A 88 14.26 0.86 -15.09
N LYS A 89 15.54 0.54 -15.32
CA LYS A 89 16.30 1.01 -16.48
C LYS A 89 16.22 0.06 -17.69
N LEU A 90 15.40 -1.00 -17.67
CA LEU A 90 15.37 -2.01 -18.74
C LEU A 90 14.00 -2.25 -19.36
N ASP A 91 13.16 -1.21 -19.45
CA ASP A 91 11.82 -1.34 -20.01
C ASP A 91 11.52 -0.26 -21.07
N ASP A 92 12.14 0.92 -21.02
CA ASP A 92 11.95 1.96 -22.05
C ASP A 92 12.63 1.59 -23.37
N ALA A 93 13.70 0.78 -23.32
CA ALA A 93 14.36 0.25 -24.51
C ALA A 93 13.59 -0.96 -25.12
N GLY A 94 12.95 -1.78 -24.29
CA GLY A 94 12.20 -2.96 -24.76
C GLY A 94 10.87 -2.57 -25.43
N TYR A 95 10.16 -1.60 -24.87
CA TYR A 95 8.91 -1.09 -25.45
C TYR A 95 9.14 -0.28 -26.74
N LYS A 96 10.22 0.53 -26.82
CA LYS A 96 10.55 1.26 -28.05
C LYS A 96 10.96 0.33 -29.20
N VAL A 97 11.75 -0.71 -28.93
CA VAL A 97 12.19 -1.65 -29.97
C VAL A 97 11.02 -2.47 -30.54
N ALA A 98 10.00 -2.77 -29.73
CA ALA A 98 8.80 -3.48 -30.19
C ALA A 98 7.83 -2.59 -30.99
N PHE A 99 7.81 -1.27 -30.73
CA PHE A 99 6.93 -0.32 -31.43
C PHE A 99 7.53 0.21 -32.74
N GLU A 100 8.86 0.26 -32.85
CA GLU A 100 9.57 0.65 -34.09
C GLU A 100 9.67 -0.51 -35.10
N ARG A 101 9.57 -1.77 -34.66
CA ARG A 101 9.37 -2.91 -35.55
C ARG A 101 7.88 -3.17 -35.75
N GLY A 102 7.23 -2.26 -36.45
CA GLY A 102 6.06 -2.62 -37.23
C GLY A 102 6.51 -3.48 -38.41
N THR A 103 6.54 -4.81 -38.24
CA THR A 103 6.49 -5.90 -39.25
C THR A 103 7.07 -7.19 -38.69
#